data_AF-A0A1Y4I8Z9-F1
#
_entry.id   AF-A0A1Y4I8Z9-F1
#
_cell.length_a   1.000
_cell.length_b   1.000
_cell.length_c   1.000
_cell.angle_alpha   90.00
_cell.angle_beta   90.00
_cell.angle_gamma   90.00
#
_symmetry.space_group_name_H-M   'P 1'
#
loop_
_entity.id
_entity.type
_entity.pdbx_description
1 polymer ?
#
loop_
_entity_poly.entity_id
_entity_poly.type
_entity_poly.pdbx_seq_one_letter_code
_entity_poly.pdbx_strand_id
1 'polypeptide(L)'
;MTQPFLQTIDDLRHTVKVNASFKFEILEPYLQDAFDRYIVPYLGEALVDRLYREPLTEDILTIKTLASRTLGPLAVALASPELGVLIGDSGHTVSRNDKFTVASDQKIARSEESMQERGWNNLDKLLEHLGSHENDYPEWKESRYYKNQANGHYLNSAREFQDYGKVNIDYSRLTFEKFRPLLDTLEMKLCRWIGTTLDKSLKDTLRTGVDDPLRIKLIDYIRVWLAMYVAKLHTSQTTRVQRTAAGQLEFKPVIYPLYSDPTDNGNFYAEQVTSLEAVIEDYMKVYAPELGLPAPIKNDFNSKDKHIFVL
;
A
#
# COMPACT_ATOMS: atom_id res chain seq x y z
N MET A 1 22.53 -7.23 7.49
CA MET A 1 22.42 -7.19 8.96
C MET A 1 21.58 -8.39 9.39
N THR A 2 21.95 -9.12 10.44
CA THR A 2 21.12 -10.23 10.95
C THR A 2 19.92 -9.65 11.72
N GLN A 3 18.73 -10.24 11.58
CA GLN A 3 17.54 -9.74 12.29
C GLN A 3 17.75 -9.83 13.82
N PRO A 4 17.59 -8.72 14.56
CA PRO A 4 17.91 -8.69 15.99
C PRO A 4 16.70 -8.89 16.91
N PHE A 5 15.47 -8.95 16.38
CA PHE A 5 14.25 -8.73 17.16
C PHE A 5 13.65 -9.99 17.79
N LEU A 6 13.91 -11.15 17.21
CA LEU A 6 13.40 -12.44 17.69
C LEU A 6 14.56 -13.42 17.74
N GLN A 7 15.14 -13.70 18.90
CA GLN A 7 16.35 -14.55 19.00
C GLN A 7 16.04 -15.95 19.52
N THR A 8 14.84 -16.15 20.09
CA THR A 8 14.45 -17.39 20.73
C THR A 8 13.03 -17.81 20.37
N ILE A 9 12.71 -19.09 20.64
CA ILE A 9 11.34 -19.60 20.50
C ILE A 9 10.36 -18.85 21.41
N ASP A 10 10.80 -18.40 22.59
CA ASP A 10 9.92 -17.67 23.52
C ASP A 10 9.60 -16.27 23.00
N ASP A 11 10.58 -15.56 22.41
CA ASP A 11 10.33 -14.28 21.72
C ASP A 11 9.29 -14.47 20.62
N LEU A 12 9.44 -15.52 19.80
CA LEU A 12 8.51 -15.81 18.71
C LEU A 12 7.11 -16.10 19.23
N ARG A 13 6.97 -16.87 20.33
CA ARG A 13 5.67 -17.22 20.93
C ARG A 13 4.91 -16.01 21.48
N HIS A 14 5.60 -14.93 21.82
CA HIS A 14 4.95 -13.67 22.18
C HIS A 14 4.32 -12.93 20.98
N THR A 15 4.67 -13.31 19.75
CA THR A 15 4.24 -12.62 18.52
C THR A 15 3.29 -13.45 17.66
N VAL A 16 3.45 -14.77 17.64
CA VAL A 16 2.66 -15.70 16.81
C VAL A 16 2.48 -17.03 17.54
N LYS A 17 1.34 -17.70 17.29
CA LYS A 17 1.02 -18.97 17.95
C LYS A 17 1.84 -20.11 17.33
N VAL A 18 2.91 -20.50 18.01
CA VAL A 18 3.74 -21.67 17.69
C VAL A 18 3.89 -22.56 18.93
N ASN A 19 4.17 -23.85 18.71
CA ASN A 19 4.41 -24.79 19.80
C ASN A 19 5.79 -24.53 20.44
N ALA A 20 5.90 -24.65 21.76
CA ALA A 20 7.18 -24.53 22.46
C ALA A 20 8.21 -25.58 22.02
N SER A 21 7.75 -26.75 21.54
CA SER A 21 8.63 -27.79 21.00
C SER A 21 9.09 -27.53 19.56
N PHE A 22 8.68 -26.41 18.95
CA PHE A 22 9.11 -26.03 17.61
C PHE A 22 10.58 -25.59 17.67
N LYS A 23 11.41 -26.13 16.77
CA LYS A 23 12.82 -25.78 16.67
C LYS A 23 12.97 -24.41 16.02
N PHE A 24 13.47 -23.45 16.78
CA PHE A 24 13.59 -22.06 16.34
C PHE A 24 14.49 -21.91 15.10
N GLU A 25 15.52 -22.74 15.00
CA GLU A 25 16.52 -22.74 13.93
C GLU A 25 15.90 -22.98 12.55
N ILE A 26 14.76 -23.66 12.49
CA ILE A 26 14.02 -23.87 11.24
C ILE A 26 13.47 -22.54 10.68
N LEU A 27 13.11 -21.61 11.56
CA LEU A 27 12.55 -20.31 11.17
C LEU A 27 13.60 -19.22 10.96
N GLU A 28 14.85 -19.41 11.39
CA GLU A 28 15.90 -18.39 11.26
C GLU A 28 16.06 -17.85 9.83
N PRO A 29 16.08 -18.66 8.77
CA PRO A 29 16.16 -18.14 7.40
C PRO A 29 14.95 -17.27 7.04
N TYR A 30 13.74 -17.72 7.36
CA TYR A 30 12.50 -16.97 7.05
C TYR A 30 12.33 -15.73 7.92
N LEU A 31 12.86 -15.73 9.14
CA LEU A 31 12.96 -14.54 9.99
C LEU A 31 13.90 -13.51 9.36
N GLN A 32 15.04 -13.95 8.84
CA GLN A 32 15.95 -13.07 8.12
C GLN A 32 15.30 -12.51 6.85
N ASP A 33 14.68 -13.36 6.03
CA ASP A 33 13.99 -12.96 4.81
C ASP A 33 12.84 -11.98 5.09
N ALA A 34 12.04 -12.25 6.12
CA ALA A 34 10.96 -11.36 6.53
C ALA A 34 11.50 -10.01 7.04
N PHE A 35 12.62 -10.03 7.76
CA PHE A 35 13.26 -8.80 8.26
C PHE A 35 13.79 -7.95 7.10
N ASP A 36 14.53 -8.54 6.16
CA ASP A 36 15.06 -7.85 4.99
C ASP A 36 13.95 -7.34 4.07
N ARG A 37 12.81 -8.04 4.01
CA ARG A 37 11.68 -7.69 3.15
C ARG A 37 10.72 -6.67 3.78
N TYR A 38 10.44 -6.77 5.07
CA TYR A 38 9.33 -6.05 5.73
C TYR A 38 9.76 -5.10 6.84
N ILE A 39 11.00 -5.21 7.36
CA ILE A 39 11.49 -4.31 8.41
C ILE A 39 12.52 -3.34 7.86
N VAL A 40 13.60 -3.82 7.25
CA VAL A 40 14.71 -2.98 6.76
C VAL A 40 14.24 -1.89 5.78
N PRO A 41 13.38 -2.16 4.80
CA PRO A 41 12.94 -1.12 3.85
C PRO A 41 12.12 -0.01 4.52
N TYR A 42 11.49 -0.31 5.66
CA TYR A 42 10.56 0.57 6.38
C TYR A 42 11.22 1.37 7.49
N LEU A 43 12.16 0.75 8.23
CA LEU A 43 12.86 1.39 9.34
C LEU A 43 14.22 1.97 8.91
N GLY A 44 14.86 1.37 7.92
CA GLY A 44 16.24 1.67 7.55
C GLY A 44 17.25 0.98 8.47
N GLU A 45 18.43 0.67 7.94
CA GLU A 45 19.47 -0.04 8.69
C GLU A 45 19.97 0.76 9.91
N ALA A 46 20.14 2.08 9.75
CA ALA A 46 20.64 2.96 10.83
C ALA A 46 19.73 2.95 12.07
N LEU A 47 18.41 3.03 11.87
CA LEU A 47 17.45 2.94 12.97
C LEU A 47 17.46 1.54 13.61
N VAL A 48 17.52 0.46 12.81
CA VAL A 48 17.59 -0.90 13.36
C VAL A 48 18.86 -1.09 14.19
N ASP A 49 20.00 -0.61 13.72
CA ASP A 49 21.27 -0.63 14.45
C ASP A 49 21.17 0.09 15.79
N ARG A 50 20.53 1.27 15.81
CA ARG A 50 20.29 2.04 17.03
C ARG A 50 19.41 1.27 18.01
N LEU A 51 18.29 0.73 17.54
CA LEU A 51 17.38 -0.09 18.35
C LEU A 51 18.14 -1.26 18.98
N TYR A 52 19.06 -1.89 18.26
CA TYR A 52 19.83 -3.01 18.80
C TYR A 52 20.82 -2.60 19.89
N ARG A 53 21.54 -1.48 19.71
CA ARG A 53 22.63 -1.05 20.59
C ARG A 53 22.18 -0.30 21.83
N GLU A 54 21.08 0.43 21.75
CA GLU A 54 20.61 1.28 22.85
C GLU A 54 20.00 0.46 24.01
N PRO A 55 20.18 0.93 25.25
CA PRO A 55 19.54 0.33 26.42
C PRO A 55 18.01 0.36 26.27
N LEU A 56 17.35 -0.63 26.88
CA LEU A 56 15.89 -0.75 26.88
C LEU A 56 15.26 0.39 27.71
N THR A 57 14.95 1.49 27.03
CA THR A 57 13.98 2.48 27.50
C THR A 57 12.56 2.06 27.12
N GLU A 58 11.54 2.70 27.69
CA GLU A 58 10.13 2.41 27.39
C GLU A 58 9.79 2.61 25.90
N ASP A 59 10.33 3.66 25.28
CA ASP A 59 10.12 3.95 23.86
C ASP A 59 10.82 2.95 22.94
N ILE A 60 12.09 2.62 23.24
CA ILE A 60 12.84 1.60 22.49
C ILE A 60 12.16 0.23 22.62
N LEU A 61 11.65 -0.10 23.80
CA LEU A 61 10.88 -1.33 24.03
C LEU A 61 9.59 -1.35 23.22
N THR A 62 8.90 -0.21 23.10
CA THR A 62 7.67 -0.08 22.29
C THR A 62 7.94 -0.38 20.82
N ILE A 63 8.97 0.24 20.23
CA ILE A 63 9.36 0.03 18.83
C ILE A 63 9.82 -1.41 18.60
N LYS A 64 10.68 -1.95 19.48
CA LYS A 64 11.10 -3.35 19.41
C LYS A 64 9.92 -4.29 19.45
N THR A 65 8.96 -4.07 20.35
CA THR A 65 7.77 -4.90 20.48
C THR A 65 6.93 -4.86 19.20
N LEU A 66 6.70 -3.69 18.62
CA LEU A 66 5.97 -3.54 17.36
C LEU A 66 6.71 -4.18 16.17
N ALA A 67 8.04 -4.04 16.11
CA ALA A 67 8.88 -4.70 15.11
C ALA A 67 8.83 -6.22 15.23
N SER A 68 8.96 -6.77 16.44
CA SER A 68 8.82 -8.22 16.70
C SER A 68 7.43 -8.73 16.33
N ARG A 69 6.37 -7.99 16.68
CA ARG A 69 4.97 -8.34 16.35
C ARG A 69 4.64 -8.23 14.86
N THR A 70 5.43 -7.46 14.12
CA THR A 70 5.41 -7.43 12.66
C THR A 70 6.14 -8.66 12.10
N LEU A 71 7.37 -8.88 12.58
CA LEU A 71 8.29 -9.86 12.02
C LEU A 71 7.82 -11.30 12.20
N GLY A 72 7.40 -11.68 13.42
CA GLY A 72 7.06 -13.07 13.74
C GLY A 72 5.95 -13.66 12.88
N PRO A 73 4.76 -13.03 12.80
CA PRO A 73 3.68 -13.51 11.93
C PRO A 73 4.08 -13.57 10.45
N LEU A 74 4.80 -12.57 9.94
CA LEU A 74 5.23 -12.54 8.54
C LEU A 74 6.25 -13.64 8.22
N ALA A 75 7.20 -13.91 9.12
CA ALA A 75 8.16 -14.99 8.95
C ALA A 75 7.48 -16.36 8.94
N VAL A 76 6.53 -16.61 9.85
CA VAL A 76 5.78 -17.88 9.86
C VAL A 76 4.91 -18.01 8.60
N ALA A 77 4.30 -16.93 8.13
CA ALA A 77 3.55 -16.94 6.88
C ALA A 77 4.45 -17.23 5.65
N LEU A 78 5.68 -16.72 5.63
CA LEU A 78 6.66 -17.05 4.58
C LEU A 78 7.10 -18.52 4.64
N ALA A 79 7.29 -19.06 5.84
CA ALA A 79 7.74 -20.44 6.03
C ALA A 79 6.63 -21.48 5.78
N SER A 80 5.37 -21.12 6.03
CA SER A 80 4.21 -22.03 6.04
C SER A 80 4.12 -22.97 4.82
N PRO A 81 4.34 -22.53 3.57
CA PRO A 81 4.32 -23.41 2.40
C PRO A 81 5.39 -24.52 2.43
N GLU A 82 6.47 -24.33 3.17
CA GLU A 82 7.64 -25.23 3.19
C GLU A 82 7.70 -26.09 4.46
N LEU A 83 7.15 -25.64 5.59
CA LEU A 83 7.22 -26.33 6.89
C LEU A 83 6.66 -27.76 6.89
N GLY A 84 5.76 -28.09 5.97
CA GLY A 84 5.16 -29.42 5.81
C GLY A 84 5.86 -30.33 4.79
N VAL A 85 6.84 -29.79 4.04
CA VAL A 85 7.47 -30.46 2.90
C VAL A 85 8.84 -30.99 3.30
N LEU A 86 9.08 -32.27 3.06
CA LEU A 86 10.37 -32.93 3.19
C LEU A 86 10.99 -33.07 1.80
N ILE A 87 12.21 -32.58 1.64
CA ILE A 87 12.97 -32.66 0.39
C ILE A 87 14.10 -33.66 0.60
N GLY A 88 14.14 -34.72 -0.20
CA GLY A 88 15.19 -35.73 -0.17
C GLY A 88 15.44 -36.35 -1.54
N ASP A 89 16.26 -37.40 -1.60
CA ASP A 89 16.68 -38.04 -2.87
C ASP A 89 15.51 -38.60 -3.70
N SER A 90 14.39 -38.92 -3.05
CA SER A 90 13.16 -39.37 -3.71
C SER A 90 12.22 -38.22 -4.14
N GLY A 91 12.64 -36.97 -3.99
CA GLY A 91 11.86 -35.77 -4.31
C GLY A 91 11.13 -35.15 -3.10
N HIS A 92 10.00 -34.50 -3.36
CA HIS A 92 9.17 -33.84 -2.33
C HIS A 92 8.20 -34.85 -1.70
N THR A 93 8.24 -34.96 -0.37
CA THR A 93 7.33 -35.82 0.41
C THR A 93 6.69 -35.01 1.54
N VAL A 94 5.61 -35.52 2.14
CA VAL A 94 4.92 -34.89 3.28
C VAL A 94 4.85 -35.88 4.43
N SER A 95 5.10 -35.40 5.66
CA SER A 95 5.00 -36.25 6.86
C SER A 95 3.54 -36.42 7.26
N ARG A 96 3.10 -37.67 7.49
CA ARG A 96 1.78 -38.00 8.04
C ARG A 96 1.97 -38.67 9.40
N ASN A 97 1.31 -38.17 10.43
CA ASN A 97 1.38 -38.71 11.79
C ASN A 97 -0.01 -39.25 12.20
N ASP A 98 -0.06 -40.39 12.87
CA ASP A 98 -1.31 -41.02 13.32
C ASP A 98 -2.00 -40.25 14.48
N LYS A 99 -1.26 -39.40 15.21
CA LYS A 99 -1.78 -38.64 16.37
C LYS A 99 -2.38 -37.28 16.02
N PHE A 100 -2.01 -36.70 14.87
CA PHE A 100 -2.43 -35.35 14.49
C PHE A 100 -2.94 -35.36 13.05
N THR A 101 -4.11 -34.78 12.82
CA THR A 101 -4.62 -34.59 11.47
C THR A 101 -3.95 -33.37 10.83
N VAL A 102 -3.44 -33.54 9.61
CA VAL A 102 -2.90 -32.43 8.81
C VAL A 102 -4.03 -31.42 8.56
N ALA A 103 -3.72 -30.13 8.70
CA ALA A 103 -4.68 -29.07 8.38
C ALA A 103 -5.05 -29.11 6.90
N SER A 104 -6.32 -28.87 6.56
CA SER A 104 -6.74 -28.70 5.18
C SER A 104 -6.14 -27.43 4.57
N ASP A 105 -5.89 -27.41 3.26
CA ASP A 105 -5.37 -26.25 2.52
C ASP A 105 -6.13 -24.95 2.83
N GLN A 106 -7.46 -25.01 2.96
CA GLN A 106 -8.27 -23.84 3.31
C GLN A 106 -7.95 -23.27 4.71
N LYS A 107 -7.63 -24.13 5.69
CA LYS A 107 -7.25 -23.70 7.04
C LYS A 107 -5.84 -23.10 7.05
N ILE A 108 -4.93 -23.68 6.25
CA ILE A 108 -3.57 -23.16 6.07
C ILE A 108 -3.65 -21.78 5.43
N ALA A 109 -4.36 -21.63 4.31
CA ALA A 109 -4.53 -20.35 3.62
C ALA A 109 -5.12 -19.25 4.53
N ARG A 110 -6.18 -19.57 5.31
CA ARG A 110 -6.76 -18.61 6.27
C ARG A 110 -5.79 -18.26 7.41
N SER A 111 -4.97 -19.21 7.84
CA SER A 111 -3.95 -18.96 8.86
C SER A 111 -2.87 -18.03 8.33
N GLU A 112 -2.38 -18.26 7.12
CA GLU A 112 -1.39 -17.42 6.44
C GLU A 112 -1.94 -16.01 6.21
N GLU A 113 -3.17 -15.88 5.73
CA GLU A 113 -3.86 -14.59 5.56
C GLU A 113 -3.94 -13.82 6.89
N SER A 114 -4.40 -14.48 7.96
CA SER A 114 -4.47 -13.87 9.29
C SER A 114 -3.10 -13.45 9.83
N MET A 115 -2.05 -14.24 9.59
CA MET A 115 -0.69 -13.89 9.97
C MET A 115 -0.16 -12.69 9.19
N GLN A 116 -0.43 -12.63 7.88
CA GLN A 116 -0.08 -11.48 7.05
C GLN A 116 -0.80 -10.23 7.52
N GLU A 117 -2.13 -10.25 7.67
CA GLU A 117 -2.91 -9.10 8.16
C GLU A 117 -2.39 -8.60 9.51
N ARG A 118 -2.15 -9.51 10.45
CA ARG A 118 -1.58 -9.13 11.75
C ARG A 118 -0.20 -8.50 11.62
N GLY A 119 0.68 -9.07 10.80
CA GLY A 119 2.02 -8.54 10.59
C GLY A 119 1.97 -7.12 10.03
N TRP A 120 1.20 -6.91 8.97
CA TRP A 120 1.03 -5.62 8.31
C TRP A 120 0.33 -4.57 9.19
N ASN A 121 -0.65 -4.97 10.00
CA ASN A 121 -1.29 -4.07 10.95
C ASN A 121 -0.35 -3.61 12.06
N ASN A 122 0.57 -4.47 12.52
CA ASN A 122 1.60 -4.04 13.48
C ASN A 122 2.66 -3.16 12.80
N LEU A 123 2.97 -3.39 11.53
CA LEU A 123 3.85 -2.50 10.77
C LEU A 123 3.24 -1.11 10.64
N ASP A 124 1.94 -1.01 10.38
CA ASP A 124 1.29 0.30 10.27
C ASP A 124 1.33 1.06 11.60
N LYS A 125 1.06 0.39 12.72
CA LYS A 125 1.21 0.96 14.08
C LYS A 125 2.64 1.39 14.38
N LEU A 126 3.63 0.59 13.94
CA LEU A 126 5.04 0.92 14.05
C LEU A 126 5.38 2.21 13.30
N LEU A 127 4.91 2.33 12.06
CA LEU A 127 5.12 3.52 11.24
C LEU A 127 4.38 4.75 11.77
N GLU A 128 3.17 4.58 12.32
CA GLU A 128 2.41 5.65 12.98
C GLU A 128 3.13 6.16 14.24
N HIS A 129 3.70 5.25 15.03
CA HIS A 129 4.51 5.61 16.19
C HIS A 129 5.77 6.37 15.79
N LEU A 130 6.50 5.91 14.77
CA LEU A 130 7.69 6.60 14.25
C LEU A 130 7.33 7.98 13.65
N GLY A 131 6.20 8.09 12.96
CA GLY A 131 5.71 9.34 12.40
C GLY A 131 5.33 10.39 13.45
N SER A 132 4.77 9.95 14.59
CA SER A 132 4.44 10.86 15.71
C SER A 132 5.67 11.28 16.54
N HIS A 133 6.79 10.58 16.41
CA HIS A 133 8.04 10.80 17.17
C HIS A 133 9.23 11.02 16.22
N GLU A 134 9.00 11.65 15.07
CA GLU A 134 10.00 11.76 14.00
C GLU A 134 11.29 12.48 14.46
N ASN A 135 11.17 13.43 15.39
CA ASN A 135 12.32 14.15 15.96
C ASN A 135 13.20 13.27 16.86
N ASP A 136 12.63 12.21 17.45
CA ASP A 136 13.34 11.30 18.34
C ASP A 136 14.10 10.22 17.55
N TYR A 137 13.72 10.00 16.29
CA TYR A 137 14.29 9.00 15.38
C TYR A 137 14.75 9.62 14.04
N PRO A 138 15.70 10.56 14.04
CA PRO A 138 16.16 11.22 12.82
C PRO A 138 16.71 10.25 11.77
N GLU A 139 17.28 9.11 12.20
CA GLU A 139 17.81 8.05 11.33
C GLU A 139 16.71 7.42 10.47
N TRP A 140 15.45 7.43 10.93
CA TRP A 140 14.33 6.88 10.18
C TRP A 140 14.13 7.57 8.83
N LYS A 141 14.51 8.85 8.73
CA LYS A 141 14.45 9.63 7.48
C LYS A 141 15.33 9.06 6.37
N GLU A 142 16.30 8.24 6.74
CA GLU A 142 17.18 7.57 5.78
C GLU A 142 16.55 6.31 5.18
N SER A 143 15.48 5.79 5.79
CA SER A 143 14.77 4.62 5.31
C SER A 143 14.22 4.84 3.89
N ARG A 144 14.18 3.76 3.11
CA ARG A 144 13.59 3.79 1.77
C ARG A 144 12.12 4.21 1.84
N TYR A 145 11.39 3.73 2.84
CA TYR A 145 10.00 4.07 3.07
C TYR A 145 9.80 5.58 3.26
N TYR A 146 10.53 6.20 4.19
CA TYR A 146 10.39 7.62 4.47
C TYR A 146 10.73 8.47 3.25
N LYS A 147 11.82 8.14 2.55
CA LYS A 147 12.22 8.80 1.30
C LYS A 147 11.16 8.68 0.22
N ASN A 148 10.53 7.51 0.07
CA ASN A 148 9.45 7.31 -0.89
C ASN A 148 8.21 8.13 -0.53
N GLN A 149 7.87 8.23 0.75
CA GLN A 149 6.76 9.08 1.19
C GLN A 149 7.05 10.57 0.94
N ALA A 150 8.31 10.99 1.07
CA ALA A 150 8.75 12.34 0.76
C ALA A 150 8.75 12.69 -0.74
N ASN A 151 8.61 11.71 -1.66
CA ASN A 151 8.55 11.95 -3.10
C ASN A 151 7.26 12.65 -3.56
N GLY A 152 6.30 12.89 -2.65
CA GLY A 152 5.14 13.71 -2.93
C GLY A 152 4.06 13.00 -3.75
N HIS A 153 3.79 11.73 -3.46
CA HIS A 153 2.62 11.04 -4.02
C HIS A 153 1.33 11.71 -3.54
N TYR A 154 0.27 11.60 -4.35
CA TYR A 154 -1.05 12.10 -3.97
C TYR A 154 -1.67 11.25 -2.86
N LEU A 155 -1.35 9.95 -2.82
CA LEU A 155 -1.82 8.99 -1.82
C LEU A 155 -0.62 8.21 -1.25
N ASN A 156 -0.34 8.39 0.05
CA ASN A 156 0.85 7.86 0.71
C ASN A 156 0.59 6.67 1.63
N SER A 157 -0.65 6.48 2.08
CA SER A 157 -1.03 5.44 3.04
C SER A 157 -2.38 4.80 2.69
N ALA A 158 -2.65 3.64 3.31
CA ALA A 158 -3.94 2.98 3.22
C ALA A 158 -5.09 3.87 3.74
N ARG A 159 -4.82 4.67 4.77
CA ARG A 159 -5.75 5.67 5.31
C ARG A 159 -6.08 6.74 4.28
N GLU A 160 -5.08 7.36 3.66
CA GLU A 160 -5.32 8.36 2.61
C GLU A 160 -6.06 7.76 1.42
N PHE A 161 -5.68 6.56 0.99
CA PHE A 161 -6.35 5.85 -0.10
C PHE A 161 -7.84 5.63 0.17
N GLN A 162 -8.20 5.26 1.40
CA GLN A 162 -9.59 5.03 1.76
C GLN A 162 -10.35 6.34 2.05
N ASP A 163 -9.80 7.20 2.90
CA ASP A 163 -10.48 8.41 3.38
C ASP A 163 -10.57 9.48 2.30
N TYR A 164 -9.51 9.71 1.53
CA TYR A 164 -9.52 10.67 0.42
C TYR A 164 -9.92 10.02 -0.89
N GLY A 165 -9.45 8.80 -1.16
CA GLY A 165 -9.76 8.09 -2.40
C GLY A 165 -11.17 7.47 -2.47
N LYS A 166 -11.88 7.38 -1.33
CA LYS A 166 -13.25 6.87 -1.21
C LYS A 166 -13.42 5.41 -1.66
N VAL A 167 -12.37 4.61 -1.55
CA VAL A 167 -12.38 3.17 -1.85
C VAL A 167 -12.11 2.38 -0.58
N ASN A 168 -13.05 1.54 -0.18
CA ASN A 168 -12.92 0.74 1.03
C ASN A 168 -11.98 -0.46 0.81
N ILE A 169 -10.84 -0.45 1.49
CA ILE A 169 -9.86 -1.53 1.55
C ILE A 169 -9.66 -2.05 2.99
N ASP A 170 -10.60 -1.71 3.87
CA ASP A 170 -10.55 -1.95 5.32
C ASP A 170 -9.25 -1.45 5.97
N TYR A 171 -8.77 -0.30 5.48
CA TYR A 171 -7.48 0.28 5.88
C TYR A 171 -6.28 -0.68 5.76
N SER A 172 -6.37 -1.73 4.94
CA SER A 172 -5.34 -2.76 4.84
C SER A 172 -4.08 -2.23 4.18
N ARG A 173 -3.01 -2.12 4.98
CA ARG A 173 -1.66 -1.74 4.52
C ARG A 173 -1.15 -2.66 3.42
N LEU A 174 -1.34 -3.97 3.60
CA LEU A 174 -0.96 -4.96 2.60
C LEU A 174 -1.63 -4.70 1.25
N THR A 175 -2.95 -4.48 1.25
CA THR A 175 -3.69 -4.14 0.03
C THR A 175 -3.15 -2.87 -0.63
N PHE A 176 -2.90 -1.82 0.16
CA PHE A 176 -2.35 -0.58 -0.36
C PHE A 176 -0.95 -0.75 -0.98
N GLU A 177 -0.03 -1.46 -0.32
CA GLU A 177 1.31 -1.72 -0.86
C GLU A 177 1.26 -2.57 -2.14
N LYS A 178 0.26 -3.45 -2.30
CA LYS A 178 0.00 -4.18 -3.55
C LYS A 178 -0.53 -3.26 -4.66
N PHE A 179 -1.23 -2.19 -4.31
CA PHE A 179 -1.70 -1.18 -5.26
C PHE A 179 -0.64 -0.13 -5.61
N ARG A 180 0.43 0.03 -4.81
CA ARG A 180 1.47 1.04 -5.01
C ARG A 180 2.04 1.07 -6.44
N PRO A 181 2.47 -0.06 -7.06
CA PRO A 181 3.00 -0.02 -8.42
C PRO A 181 2.00 0.47 -9.47
N LEU A 182 0.71 0.18 -9.25
CA LEU A 182 -0.36 0.66 -10.11
C LEU A 182 -0.63 2.15 -9.89
N LEU A 183 -0.62 2.62 -8.64
CA LEU A 183 -0.69 4.06 -8.33
C LEU A 183 0.45 4.83 -8.98
N ASP A 184 1.68 4.34 -8.91
CA ASP A 184 2.84 4.98 -9.55
C ASP A 184 2.63 5.13 -11.07
N THR A 185 2.12 4.07 -11.71
CA THR A 185 1.79 4.09 -13.14
C THR A 185 0.68 5.09 -13.47
N LEU A 186 -0.34 5.18 -12.62
CA LEU A 186 -1.46 6.10 -12.79
C LEU A 186 -1.04 7.56 -12.54
N GLU A 187 -0.15 7.83 -11.59
CA GLU A 187 0.42 9.15 -11.39
C GLU A 187 1.28 9.58 -12.59
N MET A 188 2.02 8.66 -13.22
CA MET A 188 2.71 8.95 -14.49
C MET A 188 1.71 9.29 -15.61
N LYS A 189 0.59 8.58 -15.70
CA LYS A 189 -0.49 8.88 -16.65
C LYS A 189 -1.11 10.26 -16.37
N LEU A 190 -1.39 10.56 -15.10
CA LEU A 190 -1.92 11.84 -14.64
C LEU A 190 -0.98 12.98 -15.00
N CYS A 191 0.31 12.86 -14.70
CA CYS A 191 1.33 13.88 -15.00
C CYS A 191 1.37 14.22 -16.50
N ARG A 192 1.22 13.21 -17.37
CA ARG A 192 1.12 13.42 -18.83
C ARG A 192 -0.17 14.13 -19.25
N TRP A 193 -1.25 13.93 -18.51
CA TRP A 193 -2.57 14.49 -18.81
C TRP A 193 -2.70 15.94 -18.34
N ILE A 194 -2.33 16.25 -17.10
CA ILE A 194 -2.45 17.61 -16.51
C ILE A 194 -1.22 18.49 -16.79
N GLY A 195 -0.13 17.89 -17.25
CA GLY A 195 1.14 18.56 -17.51
C GLY A 195 2.09 18.58 -16.31
N THR A 196 3.40 18.52 -16.59
CA THR A 196 4.46 18.40 -15.58
C THR A 196 4.53 19.60 -14.63
N THR A 197 4.29 20.82 -15.14
CA THR A 197 4.31 22.04 -14.34
C THR A 197 3.21 22.05 -13.29
N LEU A 198 1.98 21.70 -13.68
CA LEU A 198 0.85 21.65 -12.77
C LEU A 198 1.01 20.50 -11.77
N ASP A 199 1.38 19.30 -12.23
CA ASP A 199 1.63 18.15 -11.34
C ASP A 199 2.64 18.49 -10.24
N LYS A 200 3.77 19.12 -10.61
CA LYS A 200 4.77 19.56 -9.63
C LYS A 200 4.20 20.57 -8.64
N SER A 201 3.45 21.57 -9.12
CA SER A 201 2.83 22.58 -8.27
C SER A 201 1.84 21.99 -7.26
N LEU A 202 1.02 21.01 -7.66
CA LEU A 202 0.09 20.34 -6.77
C LEU A 202 0.83 19.50 -5.71
N LYS A 203 1.86 18.76 -6.10
CA LYS A 203 2.70 17.99 -5.16
C LYS A 203 3.47 18.87 -4.17
N ASP A 204 3.98 20.02 -4.63
CA ASP A 204 4.60 21.00 -3.74
C ASP A 204 3.58 21.59 -2.75
N THR A 205 2.33 21.80 -3.16
CA THR A 205 1.24 22.23 -2.26
C THR A 205 1.00 21.19 -1.17
N LEU A 206 0.94 19.90 -1.52
CA LEU A 206 0.82 18.80 -0.56
C LEU A 206 1.99 18.74 0.43
N ARG A 207 3.21 18.93 -0.06
CA ARG A 207 4.44 18.83 0.75
C ARG A 207 4.62 20.01 1.70
N THR A 208 4.28 21.22 1.25
CA THR A 208 4.49 22.45 2.02
C THR A 208 3.31 22.79 2.93
N GLY A 209 2.14 22.17 2.71
CA GLY A 209 0.93 22.48 3.47
C GLY A 209 0.42 23.90 3.22
N VAL A 210 0.77 24.49 2.07
CA VAL A 210 0.28 25.83 1.69
C VAL A 210 -1.23 25.76 1.50
N ASP A 211 -1.94 26.67 2.17
CA ASP A 211 -3.38 26.80 2.05
C ASP A 211 -3.73 27.50 0.72
N ASP A 212 -3.89 26.69 -0.33
CA ASP A 212 -4.38 27.10 -1.64
C ASP A 212 -5.69 26.34 -1.93
N PRO A 213 -6.86 26.97 -1.67
CA PRO A 213 -8.15 26.30 -1.82
C PRO A 213 -8.39 25.74 -3.23
N LEU A 214 -7.87 26.40 -4.27
CA LEU A 214 -8.07 25.97 -5.65
C LEU A 214 -7.27 24.70 -5.95
N ARG A 215 -5.99 24.69 -5.56
CA ARG A 215 -5.11 23.53 -5.73
C ARG A 215 -5.54 22.37 -4.83
N ILE A 216 -5.91 22.63 -3.58
CA ILE A 216 -6.42 21.62 -2.64
C ILE A 216 -7.65 20.93 -3.22
N LYS A 217 -8.60 21.69 -3.79
CA LYS A 217 -9.80 21.09 -4.37
C LYS A 217 -9.49 20.21 -5.59
N LEU A 218 -8.54 20.62 -6.44
CA LEU A 218 -8.09 19.81 -7.56
C LEU A 218 -7.36 18.53 -7.09
N ILE A 219 -6.53 18.64 -6.05
CA ILE A 219 -5.87 17.51 -5.40
C ILE A 219 -6.91 16.52 -4.86
N ASP A 220 -7.99 16.98 -4.24
CA ASP A 220 -9.06 16.11 -3.75
C ASP A 220 -9.68 15.30 -4.90
N TYR A 221 -10.01 15.94 -6.02
CA TYR A 221 -10.53 15.22 -7.19
C TYR A 221 -9.53 14.20 -7.75
N ILE A 222 -8.25 14.56 -7.82
CA ILE A 222 -7.18 13.66 -8.26
C ILE A 222 -7.04 12.45 -7.34
N ARG A 223 -7.08 12.65 -6.02
CA ARG A 223 -6.99 11.57 -5.03
C ARG A 223 -8.14 10.57 -5.19
N VAL A 224 -9.36 11.07 -5.37
CA VAL A 224 -10.53 10.21 -5.66
C VAL A 224 -10.33 9.48 -6.98
N TRP A 225 -9.92 10.19 -8.04
CA TRP A 225 -9.69 9.59 -9.36
C TRP A 225 -8.66 8.46 -9.31
N LEU A 226 -7.51 8.67 -8.66
CA LEU A 226 -6.45 7.66 -8.53
C LEU A 226 -6.96 6.38 -7.87
N ALA A 227 -7.60 6.49 -6.70
CA ALA A 227 -8.10 5.34 -5.97
C ALA A 227 -9.22 4.62 -6.72
N MET A 228 -10.16 5.36 -7.32
CA MET A 228 -11.24 4.76 -8.12
C MET A 228 -10.72 4.12 -9.41
N TYR A 229 -9.65 4.63 -10.01
CA TYR A 229 -9.03 4.03 -11.18
C TYR A 229 -8.36 2.70 -10.81
N VAL A 230 -7.65 2.64 -9.68
CA VAL A 230 -7.15 1.38 -9.11
C VAL A 230 -8.29 0.40 -8.91
N ALA A 231 -9.39 0.84 -8.28
CA ALA A 231 -10.55 0.00 -8.04
C ALA A 231 -11.18 -0.53 -9.33
N LYS A 232 -11.40 0.34 -10.33
CA LYS A 232 -11.87 0.01 -11.67
C LYS A 232 -11.05 -1.12 -12.30
N LEU A 233 -9.72 -1.03 -12.24
CA LEU A 233 -8.83 -2.02 -12.84
C LEU A 233 -8.86 -3.35 -12.08
N HIS A 234 -8.96 -3.31 -10.75
CA HIS A 234 -9.02 -4.50 -9.90
C HIS A 234 -10.37 -5.22 -9.93
N THR A 235 -11.47 -4.50 -10.10
CA THR A 235 -12.83 -5.08 -10.17
C THR A 235 -13.24 -5.48 -11.58
N SER A 236 -12.52 -5.04 -12.61
CA SER A 236 -12.79 -5.38 -14.01
C SER A 236 -12.82 -6.91 -14.24
N GLN A 237 -13.85 -7.38 -14.96
CA GLN A 237 -14.00 -8.80 -15.31
C GLN A 237 -12.82 -9.33 -16.12
N THR A 238 -12.24 -8.53 -17.03
CA THR A 238 -11.08 -8.93 -17.84
C THR A 238 -9.84 -9.19 -17.00
N THR A 239 -9.57 -8.33 -16.02
CA THR A 239 -8.48 -8.50 -15.05
C THR A 239 -8.72 -9.73 -14.17
N ARG A 240 -9.98 -9.96 -13.74
CA ARG A 240 -10.33 -11.16 -12.97
C ARG A 240 -10.04 -12.45 -13.74
N VAL A 241 -10.42 -12.51 -15.02
CA VAL A 241 -10.17 -13.66 -15.90
C VAL A 241 -8.67 -13.96 -16.04
N GLN A 242 -7.82 -12.93 -16.22
CA GLN A 242 -6.36 -13.09 -16.25
C GLN A 242 -5.81 -13.66 -14.94
N ARG A 243 -6.37 -13.26 -13.78
CA ARG A 243 -5.93 -13.74 -12.47
C ARG A 243 -6.39 -15.17 -12.17
N THR A 244 -7.61 -15.54 -12.56
CA THR A 244 -8.13 -16.91 -12.35
C THR A 244 -7.48 -17.97 -13.24
N ALA A 245 -6.82 -17.57 -14.33
CA ALA A 245 -6.15 -18.50 -15.23
C ALA A 245 -4.91 -19.17 -14.59
N ALA A 246 -4.28 -18.52 -13.61
CA ALA A 246 -3.22 -19.11 -12.81
C ALA A 246 -3.82 -19.59 -11.49
N GLY A 247 -3.99 -20.90 -11.31
CA GLY A 247 -4.51 -21.53 -10.09
C GLY A 247 -3.60 -21.39 -8.86
N GLN A 248 -3.12 -20.18 -8.57
CA GLN A 248 -2.12 -19.91 -7.55
C GLN A 248 -2.68 -19.26 -6.29
N LEU A 249 -2.00 -19.58 -5.18
CA LEU A 249 -2.09 -18.98 -3.84
C LEU A 249 -1.53 -17.54 -3.86
N GLU A 250 -2.07 -16.67 -4.72
CA GLU A 250 -1.71 -15.26 -4.71
C GLU A 250 -2.59 -14.51 -3.70
N PHE A 251 -2.00 -13.64 -2.88
CA PHE A 251 -2.76 -12.66 -2.10
C PHE A 251 -3.67 -11.86 -3.04
N LYS A 252 -4.96 -11.80 -2.72
CA LYS A 252 -5.95 -11.08 -3.51
C LYS A 252 -6.31 -9.80 -2.77
N PRO A 253 -5.82 -8.62 -3.22
CA PRO A 253 -6.24 -7.36 -2.63
C PRO A 253 -7.77 -7.26 -2.65
N VAL A 254 -8.37 -7.09 -1.48
CA VAL A 254 -9.82 -7.01 -1.32
C VAL A 254 -10.22 -5.54 -1.38
N ILE A 255 -11.13 -5.25 -2.29
CA ILE A 255 -11.87 -3.99 -2.30
C ILE A 255 -13.29 -4.34 -1.88
N TYR A 256 -13.78 -3.70 -0.83
CA TYR A 256 -15.14 -3.89 -0.36
C TYR A 256 -16.06 -2.99 -1.19
N PRO A 257 -16.82 -3.57 -2.14
CA PRO A 257 -17.62 -2.76 -3.03
C PRO A 257 -18.77 -2.11 -2.24
N LEU A 258 -19.12 -0.88 -2.62
CA LEU A 258 -20.26 -0.16 -2.01
C LEU A 258 -21.61 -0.84 -2.32
N TYR A 259 -21.66 -1.59 -3.43
CA TYR A 259 -22.81 -2.36 -3.87
C TYR A 259 -22.40 -3.80 -4.16
N SER A 260 -23.17 -4.76 -3.67
CA SER A 260 -22.89 -6.19 -3.86
C SER A 260 -23.42 -6.76 -5.18
N ASP A 261 -24.09 -5.94 -6.00
CA ASP A 261 -24.79 -6.37 -7.22
C ASP A 261 -24.16 -5.77 -8.49
N PRO A 262 -23.30 -6.52 -9.21
CA PRO A 262 -22.73 -6.10 -10.48
C PRO A 262 -23.72 -6.17 -11.65
N THR A 263 -24.79 -6.97 -11.52
CA THR A 263 -25.82 -7.16 -12.55
C THR A 263 -26.73 -5.95 -12.66
N ASP A 264 -27.02 -5.29 -11.54
CA ASP A 264 -27.90 -4.11 -11.51
C ASP A 264 -27.14 -2.77 -11.64
N ASN A 265 -25.87 -2.71 -11.22
CA ASN A 265 -25.11 -1.44 -11.13
C ASN A 265 -23.84 -1.37 -12.00
N GLY A 266 -23.60 -2.36 -12.86
CA GLY A 266 -22.43 -2.39 -13.75
C GLY A 266 -21.08 -2.27 -13.00
N ASN A 267 -20.07 -1.66 -13.65
CA ASN A 267 -18.81 -1.32 -12.97
C ASN A 267 -18.88 0.13 -12.46
N PHE A 268 -19.46 0.32 -11.26
CA PHE A 268 -19.57 1.61 -10.59
C PHE A 268 -18.28 2.45 -10.67
N TYR A 269 -17.12 1.85 -10.37
CA TYR A 269 -15.84 2.57 -10.42
C TYR A 269 -15.46 3.04 -11.83
N ALA A 270 -15.87 2.33 -12.88
CA ALA A 270 -15.62 2.77 -14.25
C ALA A 270 -16.39 4.05 -14.58
N GLU A 271 -17.66 4.14 -14.19
CA GLU A 271 -18.50 5.32 -14.39
C GLU A 271 -18.00 6.51 -13.57
N GLN A 272 -17.64 6.27 -12.30
CA GLN A 272 -17.09 7.32 -11.44
C GLN A 272 -15.77 7.88 -11.98
N VAL A 273 -14.88 7.02 -12.51
CA VAL A 273 -13.63 7.48 -13.14
C VAL A 273 -13.92 8.41 -14.32
N THR A 274 -14.85 8.05 -15.20
CA THR A 274 -15.21 8.90 -16.35
C THR A 274 -15.84 10.23 -15.90
N SER A 275 -16.68 10.21 -14.86
CA SER A 275 -17.25 11.43 -14.29
C SER A 275 -16.17 12.34 -13.69
N LEU A 276 -15.23 11.76 -12.92
CA LEU A 276 -14.13 12.50 -12.31
C LEU A 276 -13.16 13.06 -13.36
N GLU A 277 -12.92 12.34 -14.46
CA GLU A 277 -12.11 12.84 -15.57
C GLU A 277 -12.72 14.14 -16.13
N ALA A 278 -14.03 14.16 -16.37
CA ALA A 278 -14.74 15.36 -16.81
C ALA A 278 -14.69 16.51 -15.78
N VAL A 279 -14.85 16.20 -14.48
CA VAL A 279 -14.78 17.20 -13.40
C VAL A 279 -13.39 17.84 -13.33
N ILE A 280 -12.33 17.04 -13.41
CA ILE A 280 -10.94 17.52 -13.41
C ILE A 280 -10.68 18.44 -14.61
N GLU A 281 -11.13 18.05 -15.81
CA GLU A 281 -10.98 18.88 -17.01
C GLU A 281 -11.73 20.20 -16.93
N ASP A 282 -12.99 20.17 -16.49
CA ASP A 282 -13.81 21.37 -16.35
C ASP A 282 -13.19 22.32 -15.32
N TYR A 283 -12.77 21.78 -14.18
CA TYR A 283 -12.10 22.55 -13.14
C TYR A 283 -10.81 23.21 -13.64
N MET A 284 -9.97 22.47 -14.38
CA MET A 284 -8.76 23.02 -15.00
C MET A 284 -9.05 24.10 -16.04
N LYS A 285 -10.14 23.98 -16.80
CA LYS A 285 -10.54 25.00 -17.80
C LYS A 285 -11.04 26.28 -17.14
N VAL A 286 -11.86 26.15 -16.09
CA VAL A 286 -12.44 27.29 -15.36
C VAL A 286 -11.36 28.10 -14.64
N TYR A 287 -10.41 27.43 -13.99
CA TYR A 287 -9.34 28.06 -13.19
C TYR A 287 -7.98 28.04 -13.88
N ALA A 288 -7.95 28.00 -15.21
CA ALA A 288 -6.70 27.86 -15.96
C ALA A 288 -5.65 28.94 -15.59
N PRO A 289 -5.97 30.25 -15.52
CA PRO A 289 -5.00 31.27 -15.15
C PRO A 289 -4.41 31.07 -13.75
N GLU A 290 -5.24 30.75 -12.76
CA GLU A 290 -4.85 30.57 -11.36
C GLU A 290 -4.00 29.30 -11.14
N LEU A 291 -4.24 28.28 -11.97
CA LEU A 291 -3.46 27.05 -12.00
C LEU A 291 -2.16 27.17 -12.83
N GLY A 292 -1.91 28.32 -13.47
CA GLY A 292 -0.74 28.53 -14.33
C GLY A 292 -0.82 27.81 -15.67
N LEU A 293 -2.03 27.46 -16.11
CA LEU A 293 -2.34 26.89 -17.40
C LEU A 293 -2.62 28.00 -18.43
N PRO A 294 -2.38 27.75 -19.73
CA PRO A 294 -2.75 28.71 -20.76
C PRO A 294 -4.26 28.99 -20.69
N ALA A 295 -4.64 30.28 -20.73
CA ALA A 295 -6.03 30.66 -20.74
C ALA A 295 -6.75 29.99 -21.94
N PRO A 296 -7.96 29.45 -21.75
CA PRO A 296 -8.71 28.88 -22.86
C PRO A 296 -8.90 29.94 -23.93
N ILE A 297 -8.52 29.61 -25.17
CA ILE A 297 -8.72 30.48 -26.33
C ILE A 297 -10.23 30.68 -26.47
N LYS A 298 -10.72 31.86 -26.08
CA LYS A 298 -12.08 32.29 -26.42
C LYS A 298 -12.12 32.48 -27.94
N ASN A 299 -12.55 31.44 -28.65
CA ASN A 299 -12.97 31.61 -30.04
C ASN A 299 -14.28 32.40 -30.01
N ASP A 300 -14.16 33.71 -30.01
CA ASP A 300 -15.28 34.63 -30.06
C ASP A 300 -15.80 34.66 -31.51
N PHE A 301 -16.62 33.66 -31.86
CA PHE A 301 -17.27 33.56 -33.16
C PHE A 301 -18.23 34.74 -33.43
N ASN A 302 -18.59 35.52 -32.40
CA ASN A 302 -19.42 36.72 -32.47
C ASN A 302 -18.65 38.02 -32.23
N SER A 303 -17.33 38.04 -32.45
CA SER A 303 -16.58 39.30 -32.48
C SER A 303 -16.98 40.12 -33.71
N LYS A 304 -17.22 41.43 -33.51
CA LYS A 304 -17.63 42.38 -34.58
C LYS A 304 -16.73 42.32 -35.82
N ASP A 305 -15.46 41.96 -35.64
CA ASP A 305 -14.44 41.90 -36.69
C ASP A 305 -14.56 40.66 -37.61
N LYS A 306 -15.51 39.73 -37.34
CA LYS A 306 -15.71 38.50 -38.13
C LYS A 306 -17.05 38.41 -38.86
N HIS A 307 -17.83 39.48 -38.95
CA HIS A 307 -19.00 39.51 -39.83
C HIS A 307 -18.57 39.62 -41.31
N ILE A 308 -18.50 38.47 -41.98
CA ILE A 308 -18.21 38.37 -43.44
C ILE A 308 -19.42 38.79 -44.30
N PHE A 309 -20.58 39.04 -43.70
CA PHE A 309 -21.76 39.51 -44.42
C PHE A 309 -22.09 40.95 -44.02
N VAL A 310 -21.56 41.88 -44.80
CA VAL A 310 -22.12 43.22 -44.94
C VAL A 310 -23.23 43.09 -46.00
N LEU A 311 -24.47 43.34 -45.60
CA LEU A 311 -25.59 43.58 -46.52
C LEU A 311 -25.42 44.96 -47.17
#